data_AF-A0A183EP09-F1
#
_entry.id   AF-A0A183EP09-F1
#
_cell.length_a   1.000
_cell.length_b   1.000
_cell.length_c   1.000
_cell.angle_alpha   90.00
_cell.angle_beta   90.00
_cell.angle_gamma   90.00
#
_symmetry.space_group_name_H-M   'P 1'
#
loop_
_entity.id
_entity.type
_entity.pdbx_description
1 polymer ?
#
loop_
_entity_poly.entity_id
_entity_poly.type
_entity_poly.pdbx_seq_one_letter_code
_entity_poly.pdbx_strand_id
1 'polypeptide(L)'
;MFALILFSGSTVAFHDQLLTALQYGAIPVILSLRPALPFLGFIDWRRVVYRVPVQRLPELHFILRSFAPADILEMRRQGRFVLENYLIDKKAVVEALTAALRERIGVPGELTAAVKPNPLFGNQFTAPHLVPAKAPEEEYLGPREAPHKSPPYTHNYTSQQMYSYYWWNHFGHVAGRSLEFITNEPPFPSQFEYGEGPEWGFRPIAPPASGLTFSTALGGNRPREQTILVVILTYQRDAILAAALERLNNMPYLNKVCFEFSNNFNMFEIS
;
A
#
# COMPACT_ATOMS: atom_id res chain seq x y z
N MET A 1 -7.52 -19.85 -16.90
CA MET A 1 -6.92 -21.12 -17.37
C MET A 1 -6.17 -21.73 -16.20
N PHE A 2 -6.44 -23.00 -15.90
CA PHE A 2 -5.78 -23.74 -14.81
C PHE A 2 -4.62 -24.56 -15.40
N ALA A 3 -3.50 -24.64 -14.68
CA ALA A 3 -2.36 -25.46 -15.05
C ALA A 3 -2.21 -26.60 -14.03
N LEU A 4 -2.42 -27.84 -14.47
CA LEU A 4 -2.36 -29.00 -13.58
C LEU A 4 -0.91 -29.47 -13.44
N ILE A 5 -0.43 -29.55 -12.20
CA ILE A 5 0.94 -29.91 -11.85
C ILE A 5 0.92 -31.22 -11.05
N LEU A 6 1.62 -32.21 -11.57
CA LEU A 6 1.83 -33.52 -10.94
C LEU A 6 3.23 -33.56 -10.34
N PHE A 7 3.34 -33.98 -9.09
CA PHE A 7 4.64 -34.19 -8.48
C PHE A 7 5.15 -35.61 -8.77
N SER A 8 6.18 -35.73 -9.61
CA SER A 8 6.79 -36.99 -10.02
C SER A 8 8.03 -37.39 -9.19
N GLY A 9 8.34 -36.65 -8.12
CA GLY A 9 9.50 -36.90 -7.24
C GLY A 9 10.69 -35.94 -7.47
N SER A 10 10.80 -35.29 -8.63
CA SER A 10 11.82 -34.25 -8.88
C SER A 10 11.34 -32.88 -8.42
N THR A 11 12.07 -32.27 -7.48
CA THR A 11 11.76 -30.91 -6.97
C THR A 11 12.06 -29.82 -7.99
N VAL A 12 13.12 -29.99 -8.79
CA VAL A 12 13.51 -29.02 -9.83
C VAL A 12 12.44 -28.94 -10.91
N ALA A 13 12.02 -30.09 -11.45
CA ALA A 13 10.97 -30.13 -12.48
C ALA A 13 9.65 -29.55 -11.97
N PHE A 14 9.32 -29.77 -10.69
CA PHE A 14 8.14 -29.18 -10.07
C PHE A 14 8.23 -27.66 -9.95
N HIS A 15 9.37 -27.11 -9.53
CA HIS A 15 9.55 -25.66 -9.45
C HIS A 15 9.54 -25.02 -10.84
N ASP A 16 10.15 -25.65 -11.84
CA ASP A 16 10.11 -25.15 -13.22
C ASP A 16 8.67 -25.09 -13.74
N GLN A 17 7.89 -26.16 -13.56
CA GLN A 17 6.46 -26.17 -13.95
C GLN A 17 5.64 -25.12 -13.21
N LEU A 18 5.90 -24.93 -11.91
CA LEU A 18 5.24 -23.90 -11.11
C LEU A 18 5.56 -22.50 -11.65
N LEU A 19 6.83 -22.20 -11.92
CA LEU A 19 7.26 -20.92 -12.46
C LEU A 19 6.68 -20.68 -13.85
N THR A 20 6.72 -21.69 -14.72
CA THR A 20 6.12 -21.62 -16.06
C THR A 20 4.62 -21.33 -15.99
N ALA A 21 3.88 -22.01 -15.10
CA ALA A 21 2.46 -21.77 -14.91
C ALA A 21 2.17 -20.32 -14.47
N LEU A 22 2.94 -19.79 -13.52
CA LEU A 22 2.82 -18.40 -13.06
C LEU A 22 3.20 -17.40 -14.16
N GLN A 23 4.23 -17.68 -14.96
CA GLN A 23 4.66 -16.82 -16.07
C GLN A 23 3.59 -16.67 -17.15
N TYR A 24 2.90 -17.76 -17.50
CA TYR A 24 1.75 -17.73 -18.40
C TYR A 24 0.48 -17.15 -17.75
N GLY A 25 0.54 -16.78 -16.46
CA GLY A 25 -0.59 -16.28 -15.71
C GLY A 25 -1.70 -17.32 -15.56
N ALA A 26 -1.37 -18.62 -15.56
CA ALA A 26 -2.31 -19.69 -15.24
C ALA A 26 -2.32 -19.93 -13.73
N ILE A 27 -3.46 -20.40 -13.20
CA ILE A 27 -3.56 -20.79 -11.78
C ILE A 27 -3.00 -22.20 -11.63
N PRO A 28 -1.92 -22.41 -10.86
CA PRO A 28 -1.38 -23.75 -10.64
C PRO A 28 -2.34 -24.58 -9.78
N VAL A 29 -2.62 -25.79 -10.22
CA VAL A 29 -3.41 -26.80 -9.52
C VAL A 29 -2.49 -27.96 -9.20
N ILE A 30 -2.06 -28.08 -7.95
CA ILE A 30 -1.06 -29.05 -7.54
C ILE A 30 -1.76 -30.28 -6.96
N LEU A 31 -1.53 -31.43 -7.58
CA LEU A 31 -2.13 -32.70 -7.16
C LEU A 31 -1.39 -33.39 -6.00
N SER A 32 -0.58 -32.65 -5.24
CA SER A 32 0.26 -33.20 -4.18
C SER A 32 0.44 -32.21 -3.03
N LEU A 33 0.53 -32.77 -1.82
CA LEU A 33 0.89 -32.03 -0.60
C LEU A 33 2.41 -31.86 -0.43
N ARG A 34 3.22 -32.48 -1.29
CA ARG A 34 4.67 -32.32 -1.35
C ARG A 34 5.14 -32.02 -2.79
N PRO A 35 6.22 -31.25 -2.98
CA PRO A 35 7.11 -30.65 -1.98
C PRO A 35 6.50 -29.38 -1.34
N ALA A 36 7.21 -28.79 -0.37
CA ALA A 36 6.85 -27.49 0.18
C ALA A 36 7.06 -26.40 -0.89
N LEU A 37 6.20 -25.39 -0.87
CA LEU A 37 6.31 -24.24 -1.79
C LEU A 37 7.41 -23.28 -1.30
N PRO A 38 8.05 -22.52 -2.22
CA PRO A 38 9.04 -21.51 -1.85
C PRO A 38 8.47 -20.52 -0.82
N PHE A 39 9.23 -20.17 0.22
CA PHE A 39 8.83 -19.18 1.24
C PHE A 39 7.45 -19.44 1.90
N LEU A 40 7.07 -20.71 2.08
CA LEU A 40 5.77 -21.12 2.64
C LEU A 40 5.41 -20.46 3.99
N GLY A 41 6.39 -20.03 4.78
CA GLY A 41 6.17 -19.36 6.06
C GLY A 41 5.82 -17.87 5.95
N PHE A 42 6.00 -17.26 4.78
CA PHE A 42 5.82 -15.82 4.56
C PHE A 42 4.73 -15.53 3.51
N ILE A 43 4.73 -16.32 2.42
CA ILE A 43 3.79 -16.17 1.31
C ILE A 43 2.56 -17.06 1.54
N ASP A 44 1.37 -16.47 1.49
CA ASP A 44 0.10 -17.19 1.53
C ASP A 44 -0.24 -17.78 0.16
N TRP A 45 0.36 -18.94 -0.11
CA TRP A 45 0.14 -19.70 -1.35
C TRP A 45 -1.31 -20.14 -1.57
N ARG A 46 -2.17 -20.11 -0.55
CA ARG A 46 -3.59 -20.46 -0.69
C ARG A 46 -4.32 -19.49 -1.63
N ARG A 47 -3.83 -18.26 -1.73
CA ARG A 47 -4.37 -17.22 -2.63
C ARG A 47 -3.86 -17.34 -4.06
N VAL A 48 -2.86 -18.17 -4.30
CA VAL A 48 -2.17 -18.28 -5.61
C VAL A 48 -2.42 -19.62 -6.27
N VAL A 49 -2.43 -20.69 -5.47
CA VAL A 49 -2.40 -22.06 -5.94
C VAL A 49 -3.53 -22.84 -5.28
N TYR A 50 -4.14 -23.73 -6.04
CA TYR A 50 -5.07 -24.70 -5.47
C TYR A 50 -4.37 -26.06 -5.28
N ARG A 51 -4.34 -26.57 -4.05
CA ARG A 51 -3.68 -27.85 -3.73
C ARG A 51 -4.71 -28.90 -3.38
N VAL A 52 -4.63 -30.05 -4.03
CA VAL A 52 -5.56 -31.18 -3.84
C VAL A 52 -4.77 -32.47 -3.83
N PRO A 53 -5.02 -33.42 -2.90
CA PRO A 53 -4.40 -34.74 -2.96
C PRO A 53 -4.83 -35.52 -4.21
N VAL A 54 -3.94 -36.33 -4.79
CA VAL A 54 -4.23 -37.17 -5.98
C VAL A 54 -5.52 -37.99 -5.83
N GLN A 55 -5.86 -38.44 -4.61
CA GLN A 55 -7.06 -39.23 -4.33
C GLN A 55 -8.37 -38.50 -4.67
N ARG A 56 -8.36 -37.16 -4.66
CA ARG A 56 -9.53 -36.31 -4.95
C ARG A 56 -9.55 -35.82 -6.40
N LEU A 57 -8.71 -36.38 -7.28
CA LEU A 57 -8.72 -36.09 -8.71
C LEU A 57 -10.11 -36.26 -9.36
N PRO A 58 -10.92 -37.28 -9.02
CA PRO A 58 -12.27 -37.42 -9.59
C PRO A 58 -13.19 -36.22 -9.31
N GLU A 59 -13.03 -35.57 -8.16
CA GLU A 59 -13.82 -34.39 -7.77
C GLU A 59 -13.27 -33.08 -8.38
N LEU A 60 -12.02 -33.08 -8.85
CA LEU A 60 -11.32 -31.86 -9.25
C LEU A 60 -12.06 -31.09 -10.34
N HIS A 61 -12.64 -31.80 -11.32
CA HIS A 61 -13.40 -31.17 -12.39
C HIS A 61 -14.58 -30.33 -11.85
N PHE A 62 -15.32 -30.88 -10.88
CA PHE A 62 -16.44 -30.18 -10.26
C PHE A 62 -15.97 -28.98 -9.44
N ILE A 63 -14.87 -29.15 -8.69
CA ILE A 63 -14.28 -28.08 -7.88
C ILE A 63 -13.82 -26.92 -8.75
N LEU A 64 -13.04 -27.17 -9.81
CA LEU A 64 -12.51 -26.10 -10.66
C LEU A 64 -13.62 -25.35 -11.40
N ARG A 65 -14.75 -26.02 -11.68
CA ARG A 65 -15.93 -25.40 -12.30
C ARG A 65 -16.74 -24.54 -11.31
N SER A 66 -16.64 -24.80 -10.01
CA SER A 66 -17.36 -24.03 -8.99
C SER A 66 -16.67 -22.71 -8.62
N PHE A 67 -15.48 -22.42 -9.15
CA PHE A 67 -14.75 -21.19 -8.83
C PHE A 67 -15.44 -19.99 -9.48
N ALA A 68 -15.67 -18.93 -8.70
CA ALA A 68 -16.21 -17.70 -9.25
C ALA A 68 -15.18 -17.05 -10.20
N PRO A 69 -15.63 -16.43 -11.31
CA PRO A 69 -14.71 -15.74 -12.22
C PRO A 69 -13.87 -14.64 -11.53
N ALA A 70 -14.44 -13.95 -10.54
CA ALA A 70 -13.74 -12.94 -9.74
C ALA A 70 -12.57 -13.56 -8.94
N ASP A 71 -12.79 -14.71 -8.30
CA ASP A 71 -11.75 -15.42 -7.55
C ASP A 71 -10.63 -15.90 -8.48
N ILE A 72 -10.98 -16.39 -9.67
CA ILE A 72 -9.99 -16.78 -10.69
C ILE A 72 -9.12 -15.58 -11.06
N LEU A 73 -9.69 -14.40 -11.27
CA LEU A 73 -8.93 -13.20 -11.59
C LEU A 73 -8.03 -12.78 -10.43
N GLU A 74 -8.54 -12.82 -9.19
CA GLU A 74 -7.75 -12.46 -8.01
C GLU A 74 -6.61 -13.46 -7.79
N MET A 75 -6.84 -14.76 -7.94
CA MET A 75 -5.77 -15.77 -7.85
C MET A 75 -4.69 -15.56 -8.90
N ARG A 76 -5.07 -15.19 -10.13
CA ARG A 76 -4.11 -14.85 -11.20
C ARG A 76 -3.32 -13.60 -10.87
N ARG A 77 -3.98 -12.56 -10.34
CA ARG A 77 -3.35 -11.32 -9.90
C ARG A 77 -2.33 -11.58 -8.79
N GLN A 78 -2.71 -12.39 -7.80
CA GLN A 78 -1.83 -12.79 -6.70
C GLN A 78 -0.66 -13.66 -7.17
N GLY A 79 -0.89 -14.58 -8.12
CA GLY A 79 0.19 -15.35 -8.72
C GLY A 79 1.19 -14.49 -9.49
N ARG A 80 0.70 -13.48 -10.21
CA ARG A 80 1.55 -12.50 -10.88
C ARG A 80 2.34 -11.67 -9.87
N PHE A 81 1.70 -11.20 -8.80
CA PHE A 81 2.34 -10.47 -7.71
C PHE A 81 3.48 -11.28 -7.08
N VAL A 82 3.25 -12.56 -6.76
CA VAL A 82 4.30 -13.43 -6.17
C VAL A 82 5.45 -13.65 -7.15
N LEU A 83 5.13 -13.87 -8.43
CA LEU A 83 6.15 -14.03 -9.47
C LEU A 83 7.04 -12.79 -9.56
N GLU A 84 6.46 -11.61 -9.77
CA GLU A 84 7.19 -10.36 -10.01
C GLU A 84 8.02 -9.93 -8.80
N ASN A 85 7.51 -10.10 -7.58
CA ASN A 85 8.22 -9.63 -6.38
C ASN A 85 9.28 -10.62 -5.86
N TYR A 86 9.10 -11.93 -6.07
CA TYR A 86 9.92 -12.93 -5.37
C TYR A 86 10.64 -13.93 -6.27
N LEU A 87 10.09 -14.24 -7.45
CA LEU A 87 10.52 -15.43 -8.22
C LEU A 87 10.95 -15.14 -9.66
N ILE A 88 10.73 -13.92 -10.16
CA ILE A 88 10.97 -13.58 -11.57
C ILE A 88 12.46 -13.64 -11.95
N ASP A 89 13.30 -13.09 -11.10
CA ASP A 89 14.74 -12.94 -11.32
C ASP A 89 15.55 -13.48 -10.16
N LYS A 90 16.80 -13.85 -10.44
CA LYS A 90 17.77 -14.25 -9.41
C LYS A 90 17.96 -13.16 -8.34
N LYS A 91 17.91 -11.89 -8.74
CA LYS A 91 17.99 -10.74 -7.81
C LYS A 91 16.81 -10.73 -6.85
N ALA A 92 15.58 -10.84 -7.38
CA ALA A 92 14.36 -10.91 -6.56
C ALA A 92 14.40 -12.09 -5.58
N VAL A 93 14.88 -13.25 -6.01
CA VAL A 93 15.03 -14.43 -5.13
C VAL A 93 16.04 -14.17 -4.01
N VAL A 94 17.18 -13.54 -4.31
CA VAL A 94 18.20 -13.19 -3.28
C VAL A 94 17.66 -12.13 -2.31
N GLU A 95 16.95 -11.12 -2.81
CA GLU A 95 16.30 -10.10 -1.97
C GLU A 95 15.23 -10.74 -1.07
N ALA A 96 14.40 -11.63 -1.60
CA ALA A 96 13.43 -12.40 -0.83
C ALA A 96 14.09 -13.28 0.25
N LEU A 97 15.20 -13.94 -0.09
CA LEU A 97 15.96 -14.74 0.88
C LEU A 97 16.56 -13.88 1.99
N THR A 98 17.16 -12.73 1.65
CA THR A 98 17.74 -11.83 2.65
C THR A 98 16.66 -11.21 3.53
N ALA A 99 15.50 -10.84 2.98
CA ALA A 99 14.34 -10.38 3.73
C ALA A 99 13.81 -11.46 4.70
N ALA A 100 13.63 -12.69 4.21
CA ALA A 100 13.19 -13.82 5.02
C ALA A 100 14.16 -14.14 6.17
N LEU A 101 15.47 -14.03 5.93
CA LEU A 101 16.49 -14.21 6.97
C LEU A 101 16.47 -13.08 7.99
N ARG A 102 16.38 -11.82 7.55
CA ARG A 102 16.29 -10.65 8.43
C ARG A 102 15.12 -10.76 9.40
N GLU A 103 13.97 -11.16 8.88
CA GLU A 103 12.77 -11.32 9.70
C GLU A 103 12.89 -12.45 10.72
N ARG A 104 13.49 -13.58 10.34
CA ARG A 104 13.74 -14.68 11.30
C ARG A 104 14.69 -14.30 12.43
N ILE A 105 15.63 -13.40 12.16
CA ILE A 105 16.60 -12.93 13.15
C ILE A 105 16.06 -11.71 13.91
N GLY A 106 15.03 -11.04 13.41
CA GLY A 106 14.46 -9.81 14.00
C GLY A 106 15.33 -8.57 13.77
N VAL A 107 16.11 -8.56 12.69
CA VAL A 107 16.97 -7.42 12.34
C VAL A 107 16.22 -6.50 11.37
N PRO A 108 16.06 -5.20 11.69
CA PRO A 108 15.37 -4.27 10.80
C PRO A 108 16.08 -4.19 9.44
N GLY A 109 15.27 -3.96 8.42
CA GLY A 109 15.75 -3.80 7.05
C GLY A 109 16.53 -2.51 6.85
N GLU A 110 17.00 -2.32 5.62
CA GLU A 110 17.57 -1.03 5.20
C GLU A 110 16.47 0.05 5.21
N LEU A 111 16.86 1.27 5.57
CA LEU A 111 15.99 2.44 5.55
C LEU A 111 15.61 2.75 4.10
N THR A 112 14.32 2.64 3.80
CA THR A 112 13.81 3.08 2.49
C THR A 112 13.72 4.60 2.53
N ALA A 113 14.68 5.27 1.89
CA ALA A 113 14.65 6.72 1.78
C ALA A 113 13.35 7.19 1.12
N ALA A 114 12.74 8.21 1.71
CA ALA A 114 11.60 8.90 1.12
C ALA A 114 11.97 9.34 -0.30
N VAL A 115 11.21 8.89 -1.30
CA VAL A 115 11.36 9.41 -2.65
C VAL A 115 10.86 10.85 -2.62
N LYS A 116 11.79 11.81 -2.67
CA LYS A 116 11.41 13.21 -2.83
C LYS A 116 10.77 13.36 -4.22
N PRO A 117 9.51 13.80 -4.30
CA PRO A 117 8.88 14.05 -5.59
C PRO A 117 9.61 15.20 -6.29
N ASN A 118 9.66 15.13 -7.62
CA ASN A 118 10.22 16.22 -8.41
C ASN A 118 9.16 17.33 -8.46
N PRO A 119 9.49 18.61 -8.25
CA PRO A 119 8.50 19.67 -8.40
C PRO A 119 8.04 19.75 -9.86
N LEU A 120 6.72 19.85 -10.10
CA LEU A 120 6.15 19.96 -11.46
C LEU A 120 6.67 21.20 -12.18
N PHE A 121 6.87 22.24 -11.38
CA PHE A 121 7.29 23.54 -11.84
C PHE A 121 8.62 23.90 -11.17
N GLY A 122 9.61 24.31 -11.97
CA GLY A 122 10.84 24.88 -11.41
C GLY A 122 10.58 26.24 -10.75
N ASN A 123 11.61 26.81 -10.13
CA ASN A 123 11.55 28.10 -9.41
C ASN A 123 11.10 29.32 -10.25
N GLN A 124 10.83 29.15 -11.54
CA GLN A 124 10.46 30.21 -12.48
C GLN A 124 8.96 30.26 -12.78
N PHE A 125 8.18 29.27 -12.33
CA PHE A 125 6.74 29.28 -12.58
C PHE A 125 6.03 30.19 -11.58
N THR A 126 5.32 31.17 -12.10
CA THR A 126 4.33 31.94 -11.34
C THR A 126 2.96 31.51 -11.85
N ALA A 127 2.15 30.91 -10.98
CA ALA A 127 0.80 30.50 -11.35
C ALA A 127 -0.01 31.72 -11.78
N PRO A 128 -0.68 31.70 -12.95
CA PRO A 128 -1.58 32.78 -13.34
C PRO A 128 -2.78 32.80 -12.39
N HIS A 129 -3.02 33.95 -11.78
CA HIS A 129 -4.15 34.18 -10.86
C HIS A 129 -5.38 34.60 -11.70
N LEU A 130 -6.19 33.64 -12.14
CA LEU A 130 -7.40 33.82 -12.95
C LEU A 130 -8.66 34.11 -12.09
N VAL A 131 -8.63 33.85 -10.79
CA VAL A 131 -9.73 34.00 -9.83
C VAL A 131 -9.25 34.82 -8.63
N PRO A 132 -9.88 35.96 -8.30
CA PRO A 132 -9.50 36.74 -7.13
C PRO A 132 -9.56 35.89 -5.87
N ALA A 133 -8.52 35.95 -5.03
CA ALA A 133 -8.44 35.20 -3.78
C ALA A 133 -9.69 35.50 -2.94
N LYS A 134 -10.55 34.49 -2.74
CA LYS A 134 -11.74 34.63 -1.90
C LYS A 134 -11.26 34.89 -0.48
N ALA A 135 -11.72 35.96 0.15
CA ALA A 135 -11.48 36.18 1.56
C ALA A 135 -11.95 34.92 2.33
N PRO A 136 -11.17 34.39 3.27
CA PRO A 136 -11.55 33.19 3.97
C PRO A 136 -12.86 33.44 4.72
N GLU A 137 -13.91 32.71 4.34
CA GLU A 137 -15.15 32.67 5.12
C GLU A 137 -14.80 32.11 6.50
N GLU A 138 -15.30 32.73 7.57
CA GLU A 138 -14.94 32.44 8.98
C GLU A 138 -15.32 31.02 9.43
N GLU A 139 -16.04 30.27 8.60
CA GLU A 139 -16.56 28.94 8.88
C GLU A 139 -15.64 27.84 8.35
N TYR A 140 -14.43 27.72 8.88
CA TYR A 140 -13.49 26.66 8.46
C TYR A 140 -12.74 25.99 9.62
N LEU A 141 -13.31 24.87 10.09
CA LEU A 141 -12.62 23.71 10.69
C LEU A 141 -11.52 24.00 11.75
N GLY A 142 -11.64 25.08 12.52
CA GLY A 142 -10.76 25.44 13.63
C GLY A 142 -9.73 26.54 13.32
N PRO A 143 -8.66 26.66 14.12
CA PRO A 143 -7.57 27.60 13.87
C PRO A 143 -6.61 27.10 12.77
N ARG A 144 -6.15 28.02 11.90
CA ARG A 144 -5.08 27.73 10.93
C ARG A 144 -3.78 27.41 11.67
N GLU A 145 -3.22 26.23 11.42
CA GLU A 145 -1.96 25.78 12.00
C GLU A 145 -0.81 25.93 11.01
N ALA A 146 0.42 26.11 11.52
CA ALA A 146 1.62 26.11 10.68
C ALA A 146 1.90 24.71 10.13
N PRO A 147 2.50 24.60 8.92
CA PRO A 147 2.92 23.33 8.35
C PRO A 147 3.80 22.52 9.30
N HIS A 148 3.41 21.30 9.64
CA HIS A 148 4.18 20.39 10.48
C HIS A 148 4.52 19.09 9.74
N LYS A 149 5.71 18.53 9.99
CA LYS A 149 6.16 17.26 9.40
C LYS A 149 5.75 16.08 10.29
N SER A 150 5.16 15.05 9.70
CA SER A 150 4.91 13.81 10.44
C SER A 150 6.22 13.17 10.94
N PRO A 151 6.21 12.51 12.11
CA PRO A 151 7.37 11.79 12.60
C PRO A 151 7.67 10.59 11.69
N PRO A 152 8.89 10.48 11.13
CA PRO A 152 9.24 9.37 10.26
C PRO A 152 9.60 8.12 11.06
N TYR A 153 9.44 6.94 10.45
CA TYR A 153 9.94 5.65 10.92
C TYR A 153 9.38 5.18 12.29
N THR A 154 8.12 5.46 12.57
CA THR A 154 7.46 5.12 13.84
C THR A 154 7.37 3.60 14.12
N HIS A 155 7.36 2.76 13.08
CA HIS A 155 7.13 1.32 13.19
C HIS A 155 8.33 0.43 12.85
N ASN A 156 9.57 0.93 12.88
CA ASN A 156 10.73 0.14 12.42
C ASN A 156 10.87 -1.23 13.08
N TYR A 157 10.74 -1.30 14.41
CA TYR A 157 10.88 -2.54 15.17
C TYR A 157 9.58 -3.35 15.25
N THR A 158 8.43 -2.68 15.34
CA THR A 158 7.12 -3.32 15.45
C THR A 158 6.62 -3.87 14.11
N SER A 159 7.06 -3.29 12.99
CA SER A 159 6.60 -3.65 11.66
C SER A 159 6.92 -5.08 11.26
N GLN A 160 8.09 -5.59 11.66
CA GLN A 160 8.48 -6.96 11.37
C GLN A 160 7.60 -7.99 12.09
N GLN A 161 7.16 -7.69 13.32
CA GLN A 161 6.33 -8.62 14.09
C GLN A 161 4.85 -8.48 13.74
N MET A 162 4.34 -7.24 13.66
CA MET A 162 2.91 -6.97 13.54
C MET A 162 2.42 -6.96 12.10
N TYR A 163 3.24 -6.46 11.17
CA TYR A 163 2.81 -6.18 9.79
C TYR A 163 3.50 -7.09 8.74
N SER A 164 4.43 -7.96 9.13
CA SER A 164 5.15 -8.84 8.20
C SER A 164 4.21 -9.56 7.23
N TYR A 165 3.17 -10.23 7.75
CA TYR A 165 2.23 -10.97 6.90
C TYR A 165 1.60 -10.07 5.82
N TYR A 166 1.25 -8.83 6.20
CA TYR A 166 0.68 -7.87 5.26
C TYR A 166 1.69 -7.47 4.18
N TRP A 167 2.94 -7.19 4.58
CA TRP A 167 4.02 -6.82 3.65
C TRP A 167 4.31 -7.93 2.63
N TRP A 168 4.46 -9.17 3.08
CA TRP A 168 4.75 -10.30 2.19
C TRP A 168 3.65 -10.61 1.17
N ASN A 169 2.39 -10.26 1.49
CA ASN A 169 1.24 -10.67 0.68
C ASN A 169 0.55 -9.50 -0.06
N HIS A 170 0.88 -8.25 0.25
CA HIS A 170 0.29 -7.08 -0.41
C HIS A 170 1.34 -6.12 -0.99
N PHE A 171 2.56 -6.05 -0.42
CA PHE A 171 3.60 -5.10 -0.80
C PHE A 171 4.99 -5.75 -0.88
N GLY A 172 5.18 -6.65 -1.84
CA GLY A 172 6.32 -7.56 -1.82
C GLY A 172 7.69 -6.90 -1.95
N HIS A 173 7.79 -5.81 -2.71
CA HIS A 173 9.00 -5.01 -2.87
C HIS A 173 9.52 -4.35 -1.58
N VAL A 174 8.68 -4.29 -0.54
CA VAL A 174 9.00 -3.67 0.76
C VAL A 174 9.36 -4.73 1.81
N ALA A 175 9.08 -6.01 1.55
CA ALA A 175 9.37 -7.07 2.50
C ALA A 175 10.85 -7.05 2.90
N GLY A 176 11.14 -6.88 4.21
CA GLY A 176 12.50 -6.80 4.73
C GLY A 176 13.18 -5.43 4.64
N ARG A 177 12.42 -4.34 4.42
CA ARG A 177 12.87 -2.94 4.51
C ARG A 177 12.12 -2.18 5.61
N SER A 178 12.74 -1.15 6.17
CA SER A 178 12.06 -0.23 7.10
C SER A 178 11.50 0.96 6.33
N LEU A 179 10.18 1.14 6.42
CA LEU A 179 9.44 2.22 5.79
C LEU A 179 9.39 3.46 6.67
N GLU A 180 9.43 4.63 6.04
CA GLU A 180 9.21 5.91 6.72
C GLU A 180 7.79 6.01 7.28
N PHE A 181 6.79 5.58 6.50
CA PHE A 181 5.38 5.57 6.88
C PHE A 181 4.73 4.27 6.42
N ILE A 182 3.75 3.78 7.19
CA ILE A 182 2.96 2.58 6.84
C ILE A 182 1.53 2.99 6.52
N THR A 183 0.89 2.27 5.60
CA THR A 183 -0.49 2.57 5.18
C THR A 183 -1.55 1.85 6.00
N ASN A 184 -1.14 0.86 6.78
CA ASN A 184 -2.00 -0.08 7.52
C ASN A 184 -1.86 0.06 9.04
N GLU A 185 -1.42 1.21 9.54
CA GLU A 185 -1.39 1.49 10.98
C GLU A 185 -2.80 1.41 11.56
N PRO A 186 -3.00 0.71 12.69
CA PRO A 186 -4.28 0.66 13.36
C PRO A 186 -4.65 2.07 13.83
N PRO A 187 -5.90 2.52 13.61
CA PRO A 187 -6.35 3.79 14.14
C PRO A 187 -6.37 3.76 15.67
N PHE A 188 -6.15 4.91 16.31
CA PHE A 188 -6.23 5.03 17.76
C PHE A 188 -7.69 4.86 18.23
N PRO A 189 -7.94 4.28 19.43
CA PRO A 189 -9.28 4.19 20.00
C PRO A 189 -9.88 5.57 20.25
N SER A 190 -11.14 5.83 19.90
CA SER A 190 -11.77 7.16 19.94
C SER A 190 -11.68 7.92 21.26
N GLN A 191 -11.40 7.25 22.38
CA GLN A 191 -11.23 7.91 23.68
C GLN A 191 -9.80 8.41 23.94
N PHE A 192 -8.83 8.02 23.12
CA PHE A 192 -7.40 8.31 23.30
C PHE A 192 -7.11 9.82 23.30
N GLU A 193 -7.80 10.56 22.43
CA GLU A 193 -7.74 12.02 22.32
C GLU A 193 -8.15 12.78 23.60
N TYR A 194 -8.96 12.18 24.47
CA TYR A 194 -9.43 12.81 25.73
C TYR A 194 -8.52 12.52 26.94
N GLY A 195 -7.62 11.55 26.83
CA GLY A 195 -6.69 11.14 27.88
C GLY A 195 -5.27 11.59 27.58
N GLU A 196 -4.42 10.62 27.23
CA GLU A 196 -3.00 10.81 26.90
C GLU A 196 -2.75 11.36 25.49
N GLY A 197 -3.79 11.48 24.67
CA GLY A 197 -3.71 11.97 23.29
C GLY A 197 -2.93 13.27 23.09
N PRO A 198 -3.04 14.30 23.95
CA PRO A 198 -2.25 15.53 23.81
C PRO A 198 -0.73 15.31 23.78
N GLU A 199 -0.21 14.31 24.49
CA GLU A 199 1.23 13.97 24.50
C GLU A 199 1.69 13.35 23.17
N TRP A 200 0.79 12.65 22.50
CA TRP A 200 1.00 12.00 21.21
C TRP A 200 0.65 12.90 20.02
N GLY A 201 0.45 14.20 20.27
CA GLY A 201 0.18 15.18 19.24
C GLY A 201 -1.25 15.19 18.74
N PHE A 202 -2.23 14.69 19.51
CA PHE A 202 -3.64 14.92 19.21
C PHE A 202 -4.03 16.37 19.49
N ARG A 203 -5.12 16.84 18.87
CA ARG A 203 -5.70 18.13 19.24
C ARG A 203 -6.49 17.94 20.54
N PRO A 204 -6.18 18.68 21.63
CA PRO A 204 -6.93 18.54 22.86
C PRO A 204 -8.38 18.94 22.63
N ILE A 205 -9.32 18.03 22.88
CA ILE A 205 -10.75 18.34 22.92
C ILE A 205 -11.10 18.64 24.37
N ALA A 206 -11.17 19.93 24.71
CA ALA A 206 -11.57 20.34 26.06
C ALA A 206 -13.07 20.12 26.29
N PRO A 207 -13.50 19.68 27.49
CA PRO A 207 -14.89 19.80 27.91
C PRO A 207 -15.32 21.28 27.92
N PRO A 208 -16.57 21.63 27.54
CA PRO A 208 -17.71 20.74 27.30
C PRO A 208 -17.76 20.23 25.85
N ALA A 209 -18.07 18.94 25.68
CA ALA A 209 -18.27 18.31 24.38
C ALA A 209 -19.42 19.00 23.63
N SER A 210 -19.06 19.88 22.69
CA SER A 210 -19.96 20.67 21.87
C SER A 210 -20.02 20.04 20.46
N GLY A 211 -21.11 20.27 19.72
CA GLY A 211 -21.18 19.87 18.31
C GLY A 211 -20.03 20.46 17.46
N LEU A 212 -19.45 21.59 17.90
CA LEU A 212 -18.28 22.21 17.27
C LEU A 212 -17.01 21.36 17.44
N THR A 213 -16.79 20.80 18.63
CA THR A 213 -15.60 19.97 18.92
C THR A 213 -15.69 18.60 18.24
N PHE A 214 -16.91 18.08 18.09
CA PHE A 214 -17.17 16.87 17.29
C PHE A 214 -16.96 17.12 15.79
N SER A 215 -17.40 18.28 15.28
CA SER A 215 -17.14 18.70 13.90
C SER A 215 -15.66 18.88 13.59
N THR A 216 -14.82 19.25 14.58
CA THR A 216 -13.37 19.34 14.38
C THR A 216 -12.66 17.98 14.35
N ALA A 217 -13.31 16.90 14.82
CA ALA A 217 -12.76 15.54 14.86
C ALA A 217 -13.17 14.66 13.64
N LEU A 218 -13.80 15.26 12.61
CA LEU A 218 -14.25 14.55 11.39
C LEU A 218 -13.13 13.83 10.62
N GLY A 219 -11.86 14.14 10.89
CA GLY A 219 -10.68 13.48 10.31
C GLY A 219 -10.37 12.08 10.88
N GLY A 220 -11.14 11.64 11.87
CA GLY A 220 -10.88 10.41 12.61
C GLY A 220 -9.76 10.59 13.64
N ASN A 221 -9.57 9.55 14.45
CA ASN A 221 -8.66 9.59 15.58
C ASN A 221 -7.22 9.26 15.15
N ARG A 222 -6.60 10.20 14.45
CA ARG A 222 -5.18 10.17 14.09
C ARG A 222 -4.45 11.36 14.74
N PRO A 223 -3.14 11.20 15.05
CA PRO A 223 -2.33 12.34 15.50
C PRO A 223 -2.36 13.45 14.45
N ARG A 224 -1.96 14.67 14.84
CA ARG A 224 -1.95 15.84 13.93
C ARG A 224 -1.21 15.53 12.62
N GLU A 225 -1.99 15.25 11.58
CA GLU A 225 -1.52 15.05 10.22
C GLU A 225 -2.19 16.12 9.35
N GLN A 226 -1.39 17.05 8.82
CA GLN A 226 -1.87 18.10 7.93
C GLN A 226 -1.81 17.71 6.45
N THR A 227 -1.66 16.43 6.16
CA THR A 227 -1.44 15.96 4.78
C THR A 227 -2.74 15.45 4.19
N ILE A 228 -3.64 16.36 3.82
CA ILE A 228 -4.75 16.00 2.92
C ILE A 228 -4.14 15.83 1.53
N LEU A 229 -3.83 14.58 1.18
CA LEU A 229 -3.41 14.20 -0.16
C LEU A 229 -4.64 14.14 -1.08
N VAL A 230 -4.85 15.18 -1.89
CA VAL A 230 -5.82 15.13 -2.99
C VAL A 230 -5.10 14.57 -4.21
N VAL A 231 -5.48 13.37 -4.66
CA VAL A 231 -5.02 12.81 -5.94
C VAL A 231 -5.99 13.25 -7.03
N ILE A 232 -5.54 14.13 -7.92
CA ILE A 232 -6.33 14.55 -9.08
C ILE A 232 -5.79 13.83 -10.32
N LEU A 233 -6.61 12.92 -10.85
CA LEU A 233 -6.37 12.26 -12.12
C LEU A 233 -6.87 13.16 -13.25
N THR A 234 -5.97 13.90 -13.91
CA THR A 234 -6.31 14.70 -15.10
C THR A 234 -5.66 14.12 -16.34
N TYR A 235 -6.47 13.80 -17.35
CA TYR A 235 -6.01 13.37 -18.68
C TYR A 235 -6.04 14.56 -19.65
N GLN A 236 -4.88 15.04 -20.11
CA GLN A 236 -4.72 16.04 -21.20
C GLN A 236 -5.61 17.30 -21.06
N ARG A 237 -5.83 17.78 -19.84
CA ARG A 237 -6.68 18.96 -19.58
C ARG A 237 -6.00 19.96 -18.65
N ASP A 238 -4.92 20.54 -19.15
CA ASP A 238 -4.10 21.53 -18.41
C ASP A 238 -4.94 22.72 -17.92
N ALA A 239 -5.94 23.15 -18.71
CA ALA A 239 -6.86 24.22 -18.30
C ALA A 239 -7.76 23.84 -17.11
N ILE A 240 -8.21 22.58 -17.02
CA ILE A 240 -9.02 22.11 -15.88
C ILE A 240 -8.12 21.91 -14.66
N LEU A 241 -6.91 21.40 -14.86
CA LEU A 241 -5.92 21.26 -13.80
C LEU A 241 -5.55 22.63 -13.21
N ALA A 242 -5.30 23.64 -14.05
CA ALA A 242 -5.02 25.01 -13.59
C ALA A 242 -6.19 25.61 -12.80
N ALA A 243 -7.43 25.46 -13.30
CA ALA A 243 -8.62 25.93 -12.59
C ALA A 243 -8.87 25.17 -11.26
N ALA A 244 -8.55 23.88 -11.20
CA ALA A 244 -8.63 23.09 -9.97
C ALA A 244 -7.55 23.52 -8.97
N LEU A 245 -6.30 23.66 -9.43
CA LEU A 245 -5.16 24.14 -8.64
C LEU A 245 -5.45 25.51 -8.03
N GLU A 246 -6.03 26.40 -8.80
CA GLU A 246 -6.38 27.72 -8.32
C GLU A 246 -7.47 27.71 -7.24
N ARG A 247 -8.45 26.79 -7.34
CA ARG A 247 -9.44 26.60 -6.26
C ARG A 247 -8.82 25.98 -5.01
N LEU A 248 -7.80 25.15 -5.18
CA LEU A 248 -7.04 24.54 -4.07
C LEU A 248 -6.05 25.53 -3.44
N ASN A 249 -5.64 26.55 -4.19
CA ASN A 249 -4.72 27.58 -3.74
C ASN A 249 -5.32 28.32 -2.54
N ASN A 250 -4.55 28.42 -1.45
CA ASN A 250 -4.97 29.00 -0.17
C ASN A 250 -6.15 28.30 0.53
N MET A 251 -6.48 27.06 0.18
CA MET A 251 -7.44 26.31 1.00
C MET A 251 -6.87 26.09 2.41
N PRO A 252 -7.65 26.42 3.46
CA PRO A 252 -7.22 26.15 4.82
C PRO A 252 -7.04 24.64 5.00
N TYR A 253 -5.96 24.24 5.69
CA TYR A 253 -5.60 22.84 5.99
C TYR A 253 -5.09 21.98 4.81
N LEU A 254 -4.97 22.54 3.60
CA LEU A 254 -4.32 21.86 2.48
C LEU A 254 -2.82 22.16 2.49
N ASN A 255 -1.99 21.17 2.81
CA ASN A 255 -0.53 21.34 2.89
C ASN A 255 0.18 20.85 1.63
N LYS A 256 -0.26 19.71 1.06
CA LYS A 256 0.35 19.11 -0.14
C LYS A 256 -0.71 18.63 -1.11
N VAL A 257 -0.48 18.83 -2.40
CA VAL A 257 -1.30 18.24 -3.46
C VAL A 257 -0.39 17.48 -4.41
N CYS A 258 -0.70 16.20 -4.63
CA CYS A 258 0.03 15.38 -5.59
C CYS A 258 -0.86 15.11 -6.81
N PHE A 259 -0.26 15.21 -7.99
CA PHE A 259 -0.93 14.99 -9.25
C PHE A 259 -0.26 13.84 -9.99
N GLU A 260 -1.08 12.98 -10.60
CA GLU A 260 -0.59 11.95 -11.51
C GLU A 260 -0.99 12.35 -12.94
N PHE A 261 0.00 12.68 -13.76
CA PHE A 261 -0.19 13.06 -15.16
C PHE A 261 0.08 11.84 -16.04
N SER A 262 -0.96 11.29 -16.67
CA SER A 262 -0.89 9.99 -17.36
C SER A 262 -0.05 9.98 -18.65
N ASN A 263 0.77 11.00 -18.91
CA ASN A 263 1.67 11.03 -20.08
C ASN A 263 3.11 10.64 -19.75
N ASN A 264 3.49 10.57 -18.46
CA ASN A 264 4.74 9.99 -17.96
C ASN A 264 4.58 9.79 -16.44
N PHE A 265 5.00 8.63 -15.90
CA PHE A 265 4.96 8.26 -14.48
C PHE A 265 5.82 9.17 -13.57
N ASN A 266 5.52 10.47 -13.52
CA ASN A 266 6.21 11.43 -12.68
C ASN A 266 5.23 11.91 -11.62
N MET A 267 5.55 11.58 -10.37
CA MET A 267 4.89 12.14 -9.20
C MET A 267 5.44 13.55 -8.98
N PHE A 268 4.55 14.53 -8.97
CA PHE A 268 4.95 15.91 -8.74
C PHE A 268 4.33 16.50 -7.48
N GLU A 269 5.13 17.25 -6.74
CA GLU A 269 4.74 17.99 -5.54
C GLU A 269 4.72 19.49 -5.86
N ILE A 270 3.74 20.19 -5.31
CA ILE A 270 3.68 21.64 -5.30
C ILE A 270 3.84 22.05 -3.84
N SER A 271 4.94 22.76 -3.55
CA SER A 271 5.26 23.34 -2.24
C SER A 271 4.68 24.73 -2.11
#